data_AF-A0A7X4RWN9-F1
#
_entry.id   AF-A0A7X4RWN9-F1
#
_cell.length_a   1.000
_cell.length_b   1.000
_cell.length_c   1.000
_cell.angle_alpha   90.00
_cell.angle_beta   90.00
_cell.angle_gamma   90.00
#
_symmetry.space_group_name_H-M   'P 1'
#
loop_
_entity.id
_entity.type
_entity.pdbx_description
1 polymer ?
#
loop_
_entity_poly.entity_id
_entity_poly.type
_entity_poly.pdbx_seq_one_letter_code
_entity_poly.pdbx_strand_id
1 'polypeptide(L)'
;MKTPDQLRWAQAKQQGIYKFIGIRGILLFTVPVFIMETILTYTMDVENIFTGIYLLKASIIWILCGVLYGLFQWSRLKKRASKDDQIEQDKKLSKKAYNAKYGKKKKVKS
;
A
#
# COMPACT_ATOMS: atom_id res chain seq x y z
N MET A 1 19.35 3.94 7.84
CA MET A 1 18.53 2.70 7.79
C MET A 1 17.30 3.03 6.97
N LYS A 2 16.92 2.18 6.02
CA LYS A 2 15.70 2.40 5.24
C LYS A 2 14.47 2.34 6.15
N THR A 3 13.50 3.21 5.93
CA THR A 3 12.23 3.15 6.66
C THR A 3 11.47 1.87 6.28
N PRO A 4 10.60 1.35 7.16
CA PRO A 4 9.76 0.20 6.83
C PRO A 4 8.91 0.42 5.57
N ASP A 5 8.48 1.66 5.31
CA ASP A 5 7.70 2.02 4.12
C ASP A 5 8.55 2.00 2.82
N GLN A 6 9.81 2.44 2.88
CA GLN A 6 10.76 2.29 1.76
C GLN A 6 11.03 0.80 1.44
N LEU A 7 11.13 -0.05 2.46
CA LEU A 7 11.35 -1.48 2.29
C LEU A 7 10.13 -2.15 1.63
N ARG A 8 8.92 -1.82 2.12
CA ARG A 8 7.65 -2.31 1.56
C ARG A 8 7.44 -1.83 0.14
N TRP A 9 7.83 -0.60 -0.19
CA TRP A 9 7.79 -0.08 -1.55
C TRP A 9 8.78 -0.77 -2.48
N ALA A 10 10.00 -1.03 -2.03
CA ALA A 10 10.99 -1.78 -2.81
C ALA A 10 10.52 -3.22 -3.12
N GLN A 11 9.95 -3.90 -2.12
CA GLN A 11 9.35 -5.23 -2.30
C GLN A 11 8.13 -5.19 -3.23
N ALA A 12 7.24 -4.20 -3.06
CA ALA A 12 6.08 -4.02 -3.93
C ALA A 12 6.51 -3.78 -5.39
N LYS A 13 7.55 -2.95 -5.59
CA LYS A 13 8.14 -2.68 -6.91
C LYS A 13 8.78 -3.93 -7.55
N GLN A 14 9.45 -4.77 -6.76
CA GLN A 14 9.98 -6.06 -7.22
C GLN A 14 8.89 -7.08 -7.57
N GLN A 15 7.79 -7.14 -6.81
CA GLN A 15 6.66 -8.02 -7.12
C GLN A 15 5.91 -7.61 -8.39
N GLY A 16 5.94 -6.31 -8.73
CA GLY A 16 5.23 -5.78 -9.89
C GLY A 16 3.77 -5.46 -9.59
N ILE A 17 3.23 -4.48 -10.31
CA ILE A 17 1.92 -3.88 -10.03
C ILE A 17 0.77 -4.91 -10.14
N TYR A 18 0.84 -5.82 -11.11
CA TYR A 18 -0.20 -6.83 -11.35
C TYR A 18 -0.28 -7.87 -10.23
N LYS A 19 0.87 -8.37 -9.74
CA LYS A 19 0.90 -9.31 -8.60
C LYS A 19 0.47 -8.63 -7.30
N PHE A 20 0.85 -7.37 -7.11
CA PHE A 20 0.42 -6.61 -5.94
C PHE A 20 -1.09 -6.40 -5.93
N ILE A 21 -1.67 -5.97 -7.06
CA ILE A 21 -3.13 -5.79 -7.20
C ILE A 21 -3.83 -7.14 -7.06
N GLY A 22 -3.32 -8.21 -7.70
CA GLY A 22 -3.92 -9.54 -7.61
C GLY A 22 -3.99 -10.07 -6.17
N ILE A 23 -2.88 -9.99 -5.41
CA ILE A 23 -2.83 -10.55 -4.05
C ILE A 23 -3.48 -9.59 -3.04
N ARG A 24 -3.07 -8.32 -3.02
CA ARG A 24 -3.52 -7.36 -1.99
C ARG A 24 -4.82 -6.66 -2.33
N GLY A 25 -5.06 -6.43 -3.62
CA GLY A 25 -6.27 -5.78 -4.11
C GLY A 25 -7.40 -6.76 -4.29
N ILE A 26 -7.20 -7.86 -5.01
CA ILE A 26 -8.28 -8.81 -5.33
C ILE A 26 -8.38 -9.86 -4.23
N LEU A 27 -7.32 -10.64 -3.98
CA LEU A 27 -7.42 -11.83 -3.13
C LEU A 27 -7.70 -11.47 -1.66
N LEU A 28 -6.95 -10.53 -1.09
CA LEU A 28 -7.06 -10.12 0.31
C LEU A 28 -8.24 -9.19 0.61
N PHE A 29 -8.91 -8.64 -0.40
CA PHE A 29 -10.08 -7.77 -0.21
C PHE A 29 -11.38 -8.49 -0.61
N THR A 30 -11.42 -9.08 -1.80
CA THR A 30 -12.61 -9.72 -2.35
C THR A 30 -13.03 -10.90 -1.50
N VAL A 31 -12.09 -11.76 -1.07
CA VAL A 31 -12.43 -12.97 -0.30
C VAL A 31 -13.06 -12.65 1.06
N PRO A 32 -12.47 -11.80 1.93
CA PRO A 32 -13.11 -11.44 3.19
C PRO A 32 -14.46 -10.74 3.02
N VAL A 33 -14.57 -9.88 2.00
CA VAL A 33 -15.82 -9.17 1.71
C VAL A 33 -16.90 -10.11 1.23
N PHE A 34 -16.56 -11.10 0.40
CA PHE A 34 -17.50 -12.13 -0.04
C PHE A 34 -18.01 -12.98 1.14
N ILE A 35 -17.11 -13.33 2.06
CA ILE A 35 -17.47 -14.02 3.31
C ILE A 35 -18.41 -13.15 4.14
N MET A 36 -18.09 -11.86 4.31
CA MET A 36 -18.91 -10.92 5.07
C MET A 36 -20.31 -10.75 4.44
N GLU A 37 -20.38 -10.59 3.11
CA GLU A 37 -21.64 -10.48 2.38
C GLU A 37 -22.49 -11.75 2.60
N THR A 38 -21.87 -12.93 2.50
CA THR A 38 -22.54 -14.22 2.71
C THR A 38 -23.11 -14.34 4.13
N ILE A 39 -22.34 -13.95 5.15
CA ILE A 39 -22.81 -13.97 6.54
C ILE A 39 -23.95 -12.98 6.73
N LEU A 40 -23.81 -11.74 6.23
CA LEU A 40 -24.81 -10.69 6.39
C LEU A 40 -26.14 -11.09 5.75
N THR A 41 -26.08 -11.64 4.54
CA THR A 41 -27.29 -12.09 3.84
C THR A 41 -27.94 -13.30 4.48
N TYR A 42 -27.16 -14.23 5.01
CA TYR A 42 -27.68 -15.33 5.82
C TYR A 42 -28.40 -14.82 7.08
N THR A 43 -27.84 -13.81 7.77
CA THR A 43 -28.46 -13.23 8.97
C THR A 43 -29.70 -12.39 8.70
N MET A 44 -29.86 -11.85 7.49
CA MET A 44 -30.99 -11.00 7.12
C MET A 44 -32.14 -11.76 6.42
N ASP A 45 -32.02 -13.10 6.32
CA ASP A 45 -33.03 -13.99 5.72
C ASP A 45 -33.51 -13.54 4.34
N VAL A 46 -32.58 -13.01 3.54
CA VAL A 46 -32.90 -12.45 2.23
C VAL A 46 -33.01 -13.59 1.23
N GLU A 47 -34.22 -13.81 0.71
CA GLU A 47 -34.49 -14.82 -0.33
C GLU A 47 -33.85 -14.41 -1.67
N ASN A 48 -33.40 -15.39 -2.47
CA ASN A 48 -32.84 -15.25 -3.84
C ASN A 48 -31.39 -14.74 -3.99
N ILE A 49 -30.54 -14.77 -2.96
CA ILE A 49 -29.11 -14.41 -3.12
C ILE A 49 -28.23 -15.51 -3.70
N PHE A 50 -28.59 -16.77 -3.46
CA PHE A 50 -27.89 -17.91 -4.06
C PHE A 50 -28.33 -18.21 -5.50
N THR A 51 -29.08 -17.32 -6.15
CA THR A 51 -29.33 -17.42 -7.58
C THR A 51 -28.03 -17.16 -8.33
N GLY A 52 -27.65 -18.07 -9.24
CA GLY A 52 -26.35 -18.00 -9.95
C GLY A 52 -26.09 -16.65 -10.63
N ILE A 53 -27.14 -15.95 -11.08
CA ILE A 53 -27.04 -14.62 -11.71
C ILE A 53 -26.63 -13.52 -10.71
N TYR A 54 -27.15 -13.56 -9.47
CA TYR A 54 -26.79 -12.58 -8.43
C TYR A 54 -25.33 -12.76 -8.02
N LEU A 55 -24.93 -14.00 -7.74
CA LEU A 55 -23.54 -14.35 -7.42
C LEU A 55 -22.55 -13.88 -8.49
N LEU A 56 -22.90 -14.04 -9.77
CA LEU A 56 -22.05 -13.61 -10.90
C LEU A 56 -21.93 -12.08 -10.97
N LYS A 57 -23.03 -11.35 -10.79
CA LYS A 57 -23.01 -9.87 -10.78
C LYS A 57 -22.22 -9.33 -9.57
N ALA A 58 -22.47 -9.88 -8.39
CA ALA A 58 -21.80 -9.49 -7.16
C ALA A 58 -20.29 -9.73 -7.24
N SER A 59 -19.87 -10.91 -7.71
CA SER A 59 -18.44 -11.23 -7.86
C SER A 59 -17.73 -10.33 -8.88
N ILE A 60 -18.35 -9.97 -10.00
CA ILE A 60 -17.76 -9.00 -10.95
C ILE A 60 -17.56 -7.63 -10.30
N ILE A 61 -18.58 -7.11 -9.60
CA ILE A 61 -18.51 -5.82 -8.90
C ILE A 61 -17.43 -5.82 -7.83
N TRP A 62 -17.33 -6.90 -7.04
CA TRP A 62 -16.34 -6.98 -5.98
C TRP A 62 -14.91 -7.13 -6.52
N ILE A 63 -14.71 -7.85 -7.62
CA ILE A 63 -13.41 -7.92 -8.31
C ILE A 63 -13.00 -6.53 -8.79
N LEU A 64 -13.92 -5.77 -9.40
CA LEU A 64 -13.65 -4.39 -9.84
C LEU A 64 -13.27 -3.48 -8.65
N CYS A 65 -14.00 -3.57 -7.55
CA CYS A 65 -13.66 -2.88 -6.31
C CYS A 65 -12.29 -3.28 -5.77
N GLY A 66 -11.95 -4.57 -5.79
CA GLY A 66 -10.64 -5.09 -5.38
C GLY A 66 -9.50 -4.56 -6.26
N VAL A 67 -9.70 -4.46 -7.58
CA VAL A 67 -8.73 -3.86 -8.50
C VAL A 67 -8.49 -2.39 -8.17
N LEU A 68 -9.57 -1.60 -8.03
CA LEU A 68 -9.49 -0.18 -7.67
C LEU A 68 -8.82 0.01 -6.31
N TYR A 69 -9.15 -0.81 -5.32
CA TYR A 69 -8.53 -0.79 -4.00
C TYR A 69 -7.03 -1.11 -4.06
N GLY A 70 -6.63 -2.11 -4.85
CA GLY A 70 -5.23 -2.44 -5.11
C GLY A 70 -4.46 -1.29 -5.73
N LEU A 71 -5.04 -0.61 -6.73
CA LEU A 71 -4.45 0.58 -7.36
C LEU A 71 -4.33 1.75 -6.39
N PHE A 72 -5.34 1.97 -5.55
CA PHE A 72 -5.32 3.00 -4.52
C PHE A 72 -4.22 2.73 -3.47
N GLN A 73 -4.13 1.50 -2.98
CA GLN A 73 -3.07 1.05 -2.06
C GLN A 73 -1.68 1.24 -2.67
N TRP A 74 -1.49 0.85 -3.94
CA TRP A 74 -0.23 1.05 -4.66
C TRP A 74 0.17 2.52 -4.75
N SER A 75 -0.79 3.37 -5.12
CA SER A 75 -0.58 4.81 -5.26
C SER A 75 -0.25 5.47 -3.91
N ARG A 76 -0.92 5.08 -2.83
CA ARG A 76 -0.60 5.55 -1.47
C ARG A 76 0.79 5.11 -1.02
N LEU A 77 1.17 3.85 -1.28
CA LEU A 77 2.47 3.33 -0.89
C LEU A 77 3.59 4.07 -1.63
N LYS A 78 3.42 4.32 -2.93
CA LYS A 78 4.34 5.14 -3.75
C LYS A 78 4.53 6.53 -3.16
N LYS A 79 3.43 7.21 -2.81
CA LYS A 79 3.45 8.58 -2.28
C LYS A 79 4.10 8.68 -0.89
N ARG A 80 3.97 7.63 -0.07
CA ARG A 80 4.63 7.56 1.25
C ARG A 80 6.14 7.35 1.10
N ALA A 81 6.54 6.38 0.28
CA ALA A 81 7.95 6.11 0.04
C ALA A 81 8.70 7.32 -0.55
N SER A 82 8.09 8.06 -1.48
CA SER A 82 8.72 9.26 -2.06
C SER A 82 8.91 10.39 -1.04
N LYS A 83 8.00 10.52 -0.06
CA LYS A 83 8.14 11.52 1.01
C LYS A 83 9.26 11.15 1.96
N ASP A 84 9.37 9.88 2.34
CA ASP A 84 10.44 9.38 3.19
C ASP A 84 11.82 9.57 2.55
N ASP A 85 11.92 9.30 1.24
CA ASP A 85 13.15 9.51 0.46
C ASP A 85 13.59 10.99 0.47
N GLN A 86 12.65 11.94 0.31
CA GLN A 86 12.94 13.38 0.39
C GLN A 86 13.42 13.79 1.77
N ILE A 87 12.74 13.32 2.84
CA ILE A 87 13.12 13.63 4.22
C ILE A 87 14.53 13.09 4.55
N GLU A 88 14.88 11.91 4.04
CA GLU A 88 16.22 11.34 4.25
C GLU A 88 17.31 12.13 3.51
N GLN A 89 17.03 12.59 2.28
CA GLN A 89 17.96 13.44 1.51
C GLN A 89 18.16 14.79 2.19
N ASP A 90 17.10 15.45 2.64
CA ASP A 90 17.18 16.74 3.34
C ASP A 90 17.97 16.63 4.65
N LYS A 91 17.78 15.54 5.42
CA LYS A 91 18.59 15.27 6.61
C LYS A 91 20.08 15.09 6.29
N LYS A 92 20.41 14.41 5.18
CA LYS A 92 21.81 14.24 4.74
C LYS A 92 22.41 15.56 4.28
N LEU A 93 21.66 16.37 3.52
CA LEU A 93 22.09 17.68 3.05
C LEU A 93 22.32 18.64 4.24
N SER A 94 21.38 18.67 5.19
CA SER A 94 21.48 19.48 6.42
C SER A 94 22.69 19.08 7.28
N LYS A 95 22.92 17.77 7.51
CA LYS A 95 24.13 17.29 8.20
C LYS A 95 25.41 17.69 7.48
N LYS A 96 25.45 17.60 6.14
CA LYS A 96 26.62 17.98 5.35
C LYS A 96 26.88 19.49 5.45
N ALA A 97 25.83 20.32 5.36
CA ALA A 97 25.92 21.77 5.54
C ALA A 97 26.39 22.16 6.95
N TYR A 98 25.84 21.51 7.98
CA TYR A 98 26.27 21.70 9.38
C TYR A 98 27.76 21.35 9.56
N ASN A 99 28.19 20.19 9.07
CA ASN A 99 29.60 19.77 9.15
C ASN A 99 30.53 20.67 8.34
N ALA A 100 30.09 21.20 7.19
CA ALA A 100 30.87 22.17 6.43
C ALA A 100 31.05 23.50 7.18
N LYS A 101 30.01 23.96 7.89
CA LYS A 101 30.00 25.24 8.62
C LYS A 101 30.72 25.17 9.98
N TYR A 102 30.57 24.06 10.71
CA TYR A 102 31.06 23.92 12.09
C TYR A 102 32.16 22.86 12.25
N GLY A 103 32.27 21.90 11.34
CA GLY A 103 33.26 20.82 11.40
C GLY A 103 34.71 21.29 11.12
N LYS A 104 34.89 22.41 10.41
CA LYS A 104 36.23 23.03 10.22
C LYS A 104 36.81 23.62 11.51
N LYS A 105 35.99 24.00 12.50
CA LYS A 105 36.48 24.62 13.75
C LYS A 105 37.13 23.62 14.73
N LYS A 106 36.90 22.31 14.57
CA LYS A 106 37.48 21.27 15.46
C LYS A 106 38.90 20.84 15.08
N LYS A 107 39.40 21.16 13.88
CA LYS A 107 40.76 20.78 13.45
C LYS A 107 41.86 21.80 13.78
N VAL A 108 41.52 22.95 14.39
CA VAL A 108 42.47 24.07 14.65
C VAL A 108 42.88 24.16 16.13
N LYS A 109 42.46 23.22 16.98
CA LYS A 109 42.98 23.09 18.35
C LYS A 109 43.55 21.69 18.53
N SER A 110 44.70 21.45 17.90
CA SER A 110 45.67 20.43 18.32
C SER A 110 46.86 21.14 18.94
#